data_AF-A0AA94Y298-F1
#
_entry.id   AF-A0AA94Y298-F1
#
_cell.length_a   1.000
_cell.length_b   1.000
_cell.length_c   1.000
_cell.angle_alpha   90.00
_cell.angle_beta   90.00
_cell.angle_gamma   90.00
#
_symmetry.space_group_name_H-M   'P 1'
#
loop_
_entity.id
_entity.type
_entity.pdbx_description
1 polymer ?
#
loop_
_entity_poly.entity_id
_entity_poly.type
_entity_poly.pdbx_seq_one_letter_code
_entity_poly.pdbx_strand_id
1 'polypeptide(L)'
;MGNRKKFNVGVDLGFFDNRIDITADYFFNRREDILIQRKIVPKTLGFRVNPWQNFGIVDNKGLDGSLTLNHQFGDLKVSARGNITYVRNEIVEYDEVPSKYNYQNYTGQSIGQPYCYIAEGLYTPDDFTTTTTSTEGYLYELKADVPKPAANVAPGDIKYKDLNGDGLINEYDMTYENGLNSTNPELVYGFGLNLEYKGFFAGIFFQGVGKTTVNLMSNSNYFMPFIRGVEGGSARMEALSHWSADNPYNQDVLYPRIHAAKFDHNIEKSTWWYRDGSFLRLKNVEFGYEFSKDMIKKMRMTNLRLYVQGTNLAVWDNIKLWDPELGNSNSGAKYPLGATWTVGLEVSF
;
A
#
# COMPACT_ATOMS: atom_id res chain seq x y z
N MET A 1 -9.16 -13.20 -28.00
CA MET A 1 -10.03 -13.46 -26.84
C MET A 1 -9.16 -14.15 -25.81
N GLY A 2 -9.05 -13.60 -24.60
CA GLY A 2 -8.17 -14.17 -23.57
C GLY A 2 -8.73 -15.47 -23.01
N ASN A 3 -7.94 -16.54 -23.00
CA ASN A 3 -8.32 -17.81 -22.39
C ASN A 3 -8.13 -17.75 -20.87
N ARG A 4 -9.07 -18.31 -20.11
CA ARG A 4 -9.05 -18.30 -18.64
C ARG A 4 -9.28 -19.70 -18.11
N LYS A 5 -8.30 -20.24 -17.37
CA LYS A 5 -8.40 -21.52 -16.67
C LYS A 5 -8.62 -21.25 -15.19
N LYS A 6 -9.69 -21.81 -14.63
CA LYS A 6 -10.06 -21.65 -13.22
C LYS A 6 -10.13 -23.00 -12.54
N PHE A 7 -9.64 -23.05 -11.32
CA PHE A 7 -9.80 -24.14 -10.38
C PHE A 7 -10.25 -23.55 -9.04
N ASN A 8 -11.25 -24.14 -8.42
CA ASN A 8 -11.74 -23.75 -7.09
C ASN A 8 -12.14 -25.01 -6.32
N VAL A 9 -11.73 -25.09 -5.06
CA VAL A 9 -12.14 -26.12 -4.10
C VAL A 9 -12.51 -25.42 -2.81
N GLY A 10 -13.73 -25.64 -2.35
CA GLY A 10 -14.26 -25.02 -1.14
C GLY A 10 -14.89 -26.02 -0.18
N VAL A 11 -14.98 -25.61 1.08
CA VAL A 11 -15.65 -26.33 2.17
C VAL A 11 -16.59 -25.36 2.86
N ASP A 12 -17.82 -25.82 3.10
CA ASP A 12 -18.87 -25.10 3.82
C ASP A 12 -19.38 -25.99 4.96
N LEU A 13 -19.31 -25.47 6.19
CA LEU A 13 -19.64 -26.20 7.41
C LEU A 13 -20.52 -25.33 8.32
N GLY A 14 -21.74 -25.79 8.55
CA GLY A 14 -22.64 -25.26 9.57
C GLY A 14 -22.72 -26.19 10.79
N PHE A 15 -22.60 -25.63 11.99
CA PHE A 15 -22.73 -26.37 13.25
C PHE A 15 -23.80 -25.75 14.17
N PHE A 16 -24.41 -26.59 15.00
CA PHE A 16 -25.35 -26.21 16.06
C PHE A 16 -26.52 -25.34 15.57
N ASP A 17 -27.21 -25.80 14.52
CA ASP A 17 -28.28 -25.04 13.85
C ASP A 17 -27.80 -23.67 13.32
N ASN A 18 -26.65 -23.67 12.62
CA ASN A 18 -26.02 -22.48 12.01
C ASN A 18 -25.68 -21.37 13.02
N ARG A 19 -25.31 -21.78 14.24
CA ARG A 19 -24.66 -20.87 15.20
C ARG A 19 -23.20 -20.65 14.88
N ILE A 20 -22.58 -21.58 14.16
CA ILE A 20 -21.22 -21.47 13.68
C ILE A 20 -21.25 -21.86 12.21
N ASP A 21 -21.01 -20.89 11.34
CA ASP A 21 -20.91 -21.10 9.89
C ASP A 21 -19.49 -20.76 9.46
N ILE A 22 -18.83 -21.70 8.78
CA ILE A 22 -17.46 -21.56 8.29
C ILE A 22 -17.45 -21.87 6.81
N THR A 23 -16.94 -20.93 6.02
CA THR A 23 -16.62 -21.17 4.62
C THR A 23 -15.12 -20.98 4.41
N ALA A 24 -14.53 -21.84 3.59
CA ALA A 24 -13.15 -21.69 3.14
C ALA A 24 -13.02 -22.17 1.70
N ASP A 25 -12.46 -21.34 0.84
CA ASP A 25 -12.25 -21.59 -0.58
C ASP A 25 -10.77 -21.42 -0.93
N TYR A 26 -10.20 -22.39 -1.63
CA TYR A 26 -8.94 -22.24 -2.33
C TYR A 26 -9.22 -22.07 -3.82
N PHE A 27 -8.69 -21.00 -4.41
CA PHE A 27 -8.84 -20.74 -5.83
C PHE A 27 -7.51 -20.56 -6.54
N PHE A 28 -7.48 -20.99 -7.80
CA PHE A 28 -6.42 -20.76 -8.76
C PHE A 28 -7.03 -20.28 -10.08
N ASN A 29 -6.44 -19.26 -10.67
CA ASN A 29 -6.89 -18.65 -11.91
C ASN A 29 -5.69 -18.25 -12.76
N ARG A 30 -5.51 -18.98 -13.87
CA ARG A 30 -4.55 -18.63 -14.92
C ARG A 30 -5.26 -17.86 -16.02
N ARG A 31 -4.79 -16.64 -16.27
CA ARG A 31 -5.25 -15.81 -17.39
C ARG A 31 -4.17 -15.79 -18.46
N GLU A 32 -4.50 -16.35 -19.62
CA GLU A 32 -3.63 -16.43 -20.79
C GLU A 32 -4.08 -15.38 -21.83
N ASP A 33 -3.22 -15.13 -22.81
CA ASP A 33 -3.53 -14.23 -23.94
C ASP A 33 -3.96 -12.83 -23.48
N ILE A 34 -3.32 -12.31 -22.43
CA ILE A 34 -3.56 -10.95 -21.95
C ILE A 34 -3.06 -9.98 -22.99
N LEU A 35 -3.94 -9.08 -23.43
CA LEU A 35 -3.59 -7.99 -24.34
C LEU A 35 -2.63 -7.05 -23.63
N ILE A 36 -1.37 -7.05 -24.05
CA ILE A 36 -0.32 -6.15 -23.56
C ILE A 36 0.26 -5.36 -24.72
N GLN A 37 0.75 -4.16 -24.42
CA GLN A 37 1.55 -3.42 -25.38
C GLN A 37 2.95 -4.03 -25.42
N ARG A 38 3.42 -4.40 -26.62
CA ARG A 38 4.75 -4.99 -26.78
C ARG A 38 5.83 -3.99 -26.38
N LYS A 39 6.86 -4.41 -25.66
CA LYS A 39 8.06 -3.62 -25.37
C LYS A 39 9.17 -3.88 -26.37
N ILE A 40 9.29 -5.12 -26.86
CA ILE A 40 10.37 -5.52 -27.77
C ILE A 40 9.87 -5.49 -29.20
N VAL A 41 9.83 -4.30 -29.79
CA VAL A 41 9.51 -4.12 -31.21
C VAL A 41 10.66 -3.36 -31.86
N PRO A 42 11.35 -3.93 -32.87
CA PRO A 42 12.44 -3.24 -33.54
C PRO A 42 11.98 -1.89 -34.10
N LYS A 43 12.67 -0.81 -33.72
CA LYS A 43 12.36 0.55 -34.21
C LYS A 43 12.51 0.67 -35.73
N THR A 44 13.31 -0.21 -36.36
CA THR A 44 13.48 -0.33 -37.81
C THR A 44 12.18 -0.68 -38.55
N LEU A 45 11.20 -1.25 -37.86
CA LEU A 45 9.87 -1.56 -38.44
C LEU A 45 8.98 -0.32 -38.60
N GLY A 46 9.42 0.86 -38.15
CA GLY A 46 8.73 2.14 -38.41
C GLY A 46 7.46 2.36 -37.58
N PHE A 47 7.17 1.50 -36.60
CA PHE A 47 6.05 1.71 -35.68
C PHE A 47 6.31 2.94 -34.78
N ARG A 48 5.40 3.93 -34.82
CA ARG A 48 5.42 5.09 -33.91
C ARG A 48 5.03 4.73 -32.48
N VAL A 49 4.18 3.70 -32.35
CA VAL A 49 3.69 3.16 -31.09
C VAL A 49 3.72 1.65 -31.22
N ASN A 50 4.31 0.96 -30.24
CA ASN A 50 4.38 -0.49 -30.27
C ASN A 50 2.98 -1.10 -30.28
N PRO A 51 2.73 -2.15 -31.10
CA PRO A 51 1.43 -2.78 -31.21
C PRO A 51 1.01 -3.47 -29.91
N TRP A 52 -0.31 -3.62 -29.75
CA TRP A 52 -0.90 -4.46 -28.72
C TRP A 52 -1.05 -5.88 -29.22
N GLN A 53 -0.69 -6.86 -28.39
CA GLN A 53 -0.80 -8.28 -28.72
C GLN A 53 -1.25 -9.07 -27.51
N ASN A 54 -2.05 -10.12 -27.74
CA ASN A 54 -2.35 -11.11 -26.73
C ASN A 54 -1.06 -11.92 -26.48
N PHE A 55 -0.42 -11.72 -25.33
CA PHE A 55 0.86 -12.34 -25.01
C PHE A 55 1.01 -12.65 -23.53
N GLY A 56 0.57 -11.75 -22.65
CA GLY A 56 0.84 -11.91 -21.22
C GLY A 56 0.11 -13.11 -20.60
N ILE A 57 0.77 -13.77 -19.64
CA ILE A 57 0.19 -14.83 -18.80
C ILE A 57 0.39 -14.46 -17.33
N VAL A 58 -0.69 -14.53 -16.55
CA VAL A 58 -0.66 -14.26 -15.10
C VAL A 58 -1.45 -15.33 -14.36
N ASP A 59 -0.82 -15.87 -13.31
CA ASP A 59 -1.46 -16.75 -12.35
C ASP A 59 -1.92 -15.96 -11.13
N ASN A 60 -3.12 -16.26 -10.63
CA ASN A 60 -3.66 -15.71 -9.39
C ASN A 60 -4.11 -16.88 -8.54
N LYS A 61 -3.58 -16.99 -7.33
CA LYS A 61 -3.95 -18.04 -6.38
C LYS A 61 -4.20 -17.47 -5.02
N GLY A 62 -5.11 -18.06 -4.27
CA GLY A 62 -5.51 -17.50 -3.00
C GLY A 62 -6.42 -18.37 -2.18
N LEU A 63 -6.64 -17.89 -0.96
CA LEU A 63 -7.58 -18.42 0.01
C LEU A 63 -8.62 -17.35 0.29
N ASP A 64 -9.88 -17.75 0.32
CA ASP A 64 -10.98 -16.95 0.83
C ASP A 64 -11.62 -17.69 1.98
N GLY A 65 -11.99 -16.99 3.05
CA GLY A 65 -12.61 -17.62 4.19
C GLY A 65 -13.55 -16.67 4.92
N SER A 66 -14.62 -17.23 5.46
CA SER A 66 -15.55 -16.52 6.32
C SER A 66 -15.93 -17.35 7.53
N LEU A 67 -16.18 -16.65 8.63
CA LEU A 67 -16.67 -17.21 9.89
C LEU A 67 -17.83 -16.35 10.37
N THR A 68 -18.96 -16.98 10.64
CA THR A 68 -20.10 -16.36 11.33
C THR A 68 -20.38 -17.12 12.62
N LEU A 69 -20.50 -16.39 13.72
CA LEU A 69 -20.83 -16.90 15.05
C LEU A 69 -22.08 -16.22 15.55
N ASN A 70 -23.15 -16.97 15.76
CA ASN A 70 -24.42 -16.49 16.29
C ASN A 70 -24.71 -17.17 17.64
N HIS A 71 -25.00 -16.39 18.67
CA HIS A 71 -25.41 -16.92 19.96
C HIS A 71 -26.49 -16.06 20.61
N GLN A 72 -27.39 -16.72 21.34
CA GLN A 72 -28.44 -16.04 22.10
C GLN A 72 -28.32 -16.38 23.59
N PHE A 73 -28.05 -15.37 24.40
CA PHE A 73 -27.99 -15.42 25.86
C PHE A 73 -29.29 -14.82 26.44
N GLY A 74 -30.34 -15.64 26.54
CA GLY A 74 -31.67 -15.16 26.95
C GLY A 74 -32.22 -14.13 25.96
N ASP A 75 -32.36 -12.88 26.40
CA ASP A 75 -32.83 -11.76 25.57
C ASP A 75 -31.72 -11.07 24.76
N LEU A 76 -30.44 -11.37 25.05
CA LEU A 76 -29.29 -10.80 24.34
C LEU A 76 -28.93 -11.71 23.17
N LYS A 77 -28.97 -11.18 21.95
CA LYS A 77 -28.40 -11.84 20.76
C LYS A 77 -27.05 -11.21 20.43
N VAL A 78 -26.10 -12.07 20.08
CA VAL A 78 -24.75 -11.70 19.70
C VAL A 78 -24.43 -12.37 18.38
N SER A 79 -24.00 -11.59 17.40
CA SER A 79 -23.50 -12.09 16.12
C SER A 79 -22.11 -11.51 15.86
N ALA A 80 -21.12 -12.37 15.72
CA ALA A 80 -19.77 -11.99 15.30
C ALA A 80 -19.51 -12.54 13.91
N ARG A 81 -18.92 -11.73 13.03
CA ARG A 81 -18.56 -12.13 11.67
C ARG A 81 -17.13 -11.75 11.37
N GLY A 82 -16.45 -12.58 10.59
CA GLY A 82 -15.11 -12.33 10.10
C GLY A 82 -14.96 -12.88 8.69
N ASN A 83 -14.21 -12.18 7.85
CA ASN A 83 -13.82 -12.65 6.54
C ASN A 83 -12.37 -12.27 6.24
N ILE A 84 -11.70 -13.11 5.45
CA ILE A 84 -10.31 -12.95 5.06
C ILE A 84 -10.13 -13.46 3.64
N THR A 85 -9.47 -12.66 2.82
CA THR A 85 -9.08 -13.03 1.47
C THR A 85 -7.57 -12.80 1.37
N TYR A 86 -6.82 -13.85 1.05
CA TYR A 86 -5.41 -13.78 0.71
C TYR A 86 -5.23 -14.14 -0.77
N VAL A 87 -4.69 -13.23 -1.57
CA VAL A 87 -4.46 -13.42 -3.00
C VAL A 87 -3.04 -13.04 -3.35
N ARG A 88 -2.32 -13.95 -4.00
CA ARG A 88 -1.03 -13.64 -4.60
C ARG A 88 -1.07 -13.94 -6.08
N ASN A 89 -0.56 -13.01 -6.86
CA ASN A 89 -0.42 -13.16 -8.30
C ASN A 89 1.04 -13.32 -8.69
N GLU A 90 1.25 -13.88 -9.88
CA GLU A 90 2.57 -14.15 -10.42
C GLU A 90 2.53 -13.94 -11.93
N ILE A 91 3.45 -13.13 -12.43
CA ILE A 91 3.61 -12.90 -13.86
C ILE A 91 4.39 -14.08 -14.43
N VAL A 92 3.71 -14.91 -15.22
CA VAL A 92 4.29 -16.12 -15.82
C VAL A 92 4.93 -15.79 -17.16
N GLU A 93 4.33 -14.87 -17.92
CA GLU A 93 4.86 -14.43 -19.21
C GLU A 93 4.58 -12.95 -19.41
N TYR A 94 5.63 -12.21 -19.78
CA TYR A 94 5.56 -10.78 -20.06
C TYR A 94 6.60 -10.40 -21.12
N ASP A 95 6.26 -9.46 -22.00
CA ASP A 95 7.20 -8.98 -23.02
C ASP A 95 8.17 -7.98 -22.39
N GLU A 96 9.19 -8.50 -21.71
CA GLU A 96 10.28 -7.72 -21.12
C GLU A 96 11.57 -7.83 -21.93
N VAL A 97 12.31 -6.72 -21.98
CA VAL A 97 13.68 -6.73 -22.53
C VAL A 97 14.52 -7.67 -21.67
N PRO A 98 15.31 -8.59 -22.26
CA PRO A 98 16.18 -9.45 -21.48
C PRO A 98 17.07 -8.63 -20.56
N SER A 99 16.89 -8.80 -19.26
CA SER A 99 17.71 -8.12 -18.26
C SER A 99 19.10 -8.74 -18.20
N LYS A 100 20.10 -7.94 -17.84
CA LYS A 100 21.46 -8.44 -17.62
C LYS A 100 21.53 -9.36 -16.41
N TYR A 101 20.72 -9.10 -15.38
CA TYR A 101 20.67 -9.87 -14.15
C TYR A 101 19.24 -10.32 -13.84
N ASN A 102 19.09 -11.54 -13.28
CA ASN A 102 17.79 -12.16 -13.02
C ASN A 102 16.91 -11.35 -12.03
N TYR A 103 17.52 -10.70 -11.05
CA TYR A 103 16.81 -9.89 -10.04
C TYR A 103 16.12 -8.65 -10.63
N GLN A 104 16.34 -8.34 -11.91
CA GLN A 104 15.68 -7.26 -12.64
C GLN A 104 14.46 -7.75 -13.44
N ASN A 105 14.22 -9.07 -13.52
CA ASN A 105 13.11 -9.62 -14.26
C ASN A 105 11.77 -9.38 -13.54
N TYR A 106 10.78 -8.93 -14.29
CA TYR A 106 9.41 -8.77 -13.81
C TYR A 106 8.65 -10.10 -13.88
N THR A 107 9.02 -10.99 -14.82
CA THR A 107 8.56 -12.38 -14.81
C THR A 107 8.96 -13.06 -13.51
N GLY A 108 8.04 -13.79 -12.89
CA GLY A 108 8.18 -14.39 -11.56
C GLY A 108 7.75 -13.48 -10.40
N GLN A 109 7.44 -12.21 -10.65
CA GLN A 109 7.03 -11.24 -9.63
C GLN A 109 5.51 -11.04 -9.60
N SER A 110 5.00 -10.48 -8.49
CA SER A 110 3.61 -10.04 -8.35
C SER A 110 3.36 -8.80 -9.23
N ILE A 111 2.16 -8.66 -9.82
CA ILE A 111 1.81 -7.39 -10.50
C ILE A 111 1.82 -6.28 -9.46
N GLY A 112 2.52 -5.19 -9.76
CA GLY A 112 2.67 -4.05 -8.85
C GLY A 112 3.86 -4.19 -7.91
N GLN A 113 4.71 -5.22 -8.07
CA GLN A 113 5.99 -5.29 -7.38
C GLN A 113 6.84 -4.05 -7.72
N PRO A 114 7.33 -3.30 -6.72
CA PRO A 114 8.21 -2.17 -6.97
C PRO A 114 9.50 -2.58 -7.69
N TYR A 115 9.90 -1.82 -8.71
CA TYR A 115 11.25 -1.85 -9.27
C TYR A 115 12.00 -0.63 -8.75
N CYS A 116 12.98 -0.85 -7.89
CA CYS A 116 13.67 0.22 -7.17
C CYS A 116 15.06 -0.20 -6.68
N TYR A 117 15.86 0.79 -6.27
CA TYR A 117 17.11 0.56 -5.54
C TYR A 117 16.85 0.08 -4.11
N ILE A 118 17.77 -0.70 -3.56
CA ILE A 118 17.79 -1.01 -2.12
C ILE A 118 18.61 0.08 -1.44
N ALA A 119 17.98 0.88 -0.58
CA ALA A 119 18.66 1.84 0.27
C ALA A 119 19.23 1.15 1.52
N GLU A 120 20.51 1.40 1.81
CA GLU A 120 21.22 0.87 2.99
C GLU A 120 21.31 1.90 4.13
N GLY A 121 20.69 3.07 3.95
CA GLY A 121 20.75 4.20 4.86
C GLY A 121 21.13 5.47 4.13
N LEU A 122 21.66 6.42 4.89
CA LEU A 122 22.29 7.64 4.41
C LEU A 122 23.80 7.50 4.51
N TYR A 123 24.52 8.07 3.55
CA TYR A 123 25.96 8.24 3.65
C TYR A 123 26.32 8.98 4.95
N THR A 124 27.36 8.50 5.60
CA THR A 124 27.93 9.08 6.82
C THR A 124 29.26 9.77 6.50
N PRO A 125 29.79 10.62 7.38
CA PRO A 125 31.14 11.18 7.21
C PRO A 125 32.23 10.11 7.00
N ASP A 126 32.04 8.91 7.57
CA ASP A 126 32.98 7.80 7.45
C ASP A 126 33.08 7.23 6.03
N ASP A 127 32.11 7.50 5.16
CA ASP A 127 32.15 7.07 3.75
C ASP A 127 33.06 7.96 2.88
N PHE A 128 33.57 9.07 3.44
CA PHE A 128 34.32 10.08 2.68
C PHE A 128 35.71 10.35 3.27
N THR A 129 36.60 10.81 2.39
CA THR A 129 37.78 11.57 2.76
C THR A 129 37.41 13.06 2.69
N THR A 130 37.65 13.79 3.77
CA THR A 130 37.32 15.22 3.86
C THR A 130 38.57 16.06 3.68
N THR A 131 38.51 17.02 2.75
CA THR A 131 39.55 18.06 2.63
C THR A 131 38.93 19.43 2.84
N THR A 132 39.49 20.19 3.77
CA THR A 132 39.05 21.57 4.04
C THR A 132 39.74 22.51 3.07
N THR A 133 38.99 23.27 2.28
CA THR A 133 39.55 24.37 1.50
C THR A 133 39.21 25.70 2.16
N SER A 134 40.10 26.67 2.05
CA SER A 134 39.95 28.00 2.66
C SER A 134 38.79 28.83 2.08
N THR A 135 38.13 28.36 1.02
CA THR A 135 37.18 29.16 0.22
C THR A 135 35.82 28.50 -0.02
N GLU A 136 35.67 27.17 0.11
CA GLU A 136 34.42 26.46 -0.31
C GLU A 136 33.82 25.51 0.74
N GLY A 137 34.36 25.48 1.97
CA GLY A 137 33.89 24.56 3.03
C GLY A 137 34.51 23.16 2.92
N TYR A 138 33.79 22.14 3.39
CA TYR A 138 34.24 20.74 3.33
C TYR A 138 34.01 20.15 1.92
N LEU A 139 35.08 19.69 1.29
CA LEU A 139 34.98 18.82 0.11
C LEU A 139 34.92 17.37 0.58
N TYR A 140 33.90 16.65 0.11
CA TYR A 140 33.67 15.23 0.40
C TYR A 140 34.04 14.40 -0.83
N GLU A 141 35.08 13.58 -0.73
CA GLU A 141 35.44 12.61 -1.75
C GLU A 141 35.13 11.21 -1.24
N LEU A 142 34.30 10.44 -1.97
CA LEU A 142 33.97 9.07 -1.58
C LEU A 142 35.24 8.22 -1.51
N LYS A 143 35.35 7.41 -0.45
CA LYS A 143 36.45 6.45 -0.34
C LYS A 143 36.35 5.40 -1.44
N ALA A 144 37.51 4.86 -1.85
CA ALA A 144 37.61 3.94 -2.98
C ALA A 144 36.89 2.59 -2.77
N ASP A 145 36.64 2.20 -1.52
CA ASP A 145 35.91 1.00 -1.13
C ASP A 145 34.38 1.20 -1.06
N VAL A 146 33.90 2.42 -1.26
CA VAL A 146 32.48 2.74 -1.29
C VAL A 146 31.99 2.80 -2.75
N PRO A 147 30.92 2.07 -3.11
CA PRO A 147 30.38 2.12 -4.46
C PRO A 147 30.03 3.54 -4.92
N LYS A 148 30.45 3.89 -6.13
CA LYS A 148 30.37 5.27 -6.64
C LYS A 148 29.09 5.49 -7.45
N PRO A 149 28.18 6.40 -7.03
CA PRO A 149 27.06 6.82 -7.86
C PRO A 149 27.49 7.86 -8.92
N ALA A 150 26.64 8.07 -9.91
CA ALA A 150 26.86 9.12 -10.92
C ALA A 150 26.74 10.55 -10.36
N ALA A 151 26.04 10.72 -9.24
CA ALA A 151 25.83 12.01 -8.59
C ALA A 151 26.95 12.36 -7.60
N ASN A 152 27.19 13.66 -7.41
CA ASN A 152 28.07 14.17 -6.36
C ASN A 152 27.34 14.11 -5.01
N VAL A 153 27.51 13.00 -4.31
CA VAL A 153 26.90 12.75 -2.99
C VAL A 153 27.77 13.30 -1.85
N ALA A 154 27.13 13.55 -0.71
CA ALA A 154 27.78 13.91 0.55
C ALA A 154 27.05 13.22 1.73
N PRO A 155 27.54 13.37 2.98
CA PRO A 155 26.83 12.85 4.15
C PRO A 155 25.37 13.32 4.18
N GLY A 156 24.47 12.38 4.52
CA GLY A 156 23.03 12.58 4.52
C GLY A 156 22.32 12.27 3.22
N ASP A 157 23.01 12.09 2.08
CA ASP A 157 22.38 11.59 0.85
C ASP A 157 22.15 10.07 0.94
N ILE A 158 21.18 9.54 0.19
CA ILE A 158 20.81 8.12 0.28
C ILE A 158 21.93 7.23 -0.28
N LYS A 159 22.33 6.20 0.48
CA LYS A 159 23.28 5.17 0.07
C LYS A 159 22.53 3.98 -0.51
N TYR A 160 22.85 3.60 -1.75
CA TYR A 160 22.26 2.45 -2.44
C TYR A 160 23.20 1.27 -2.44
N LYS A 161 22.63 0.07 -2.36
CA LYS A 161 23.37 -1.18 -2.42
C LYS A 161 23.85 -1.45 -3.86
N ASP A 162 25.14 -1.74 -4.01
CA ASP A 162 25.70 -2.33 -5.23
C ASP A 162 25.28 -3.82 -5.29
N LEU A 163 24.47 -4.18 -6.28
CA LEU A 163 23.92 -5.53 -6.42
C LEU A 163 24.83 -6.45 -7.23
N ASN A 164 25.67 -5.88 -8.10
CA ASN A 164 26.47 -6.65 -9.04
C ASN A 164 27.97 -6.71 -8.68
N GLY A 165 28.41 -5.90 -7.70
CA GLY A 165 29.76 -5.86 -7.17
C GLY A 165 30.77 -5.18 -8.08
N ASP A 166 30.34 -4.31 -9.00
CA ASP A 166 31.22 -3.58 -9.92
C ASP A 166 31.76 -2.26 -9.33
N GLY A 167 31.34 -1.89 -8.12
CA GLY A 167 31.77 -0.69 -7.42
C GLY A 167 31.13 0.59 -7.94
N LEU A 168 30.13 0.49 -8.81
CA LEU A 168 29.35 1.61 -9.32
C LEU A 168 27.89 1.45 -8.87
N ILE A 169 27.18 2.56 -8.72
CA ILE A 169 25.73 2.57 -8.53
C ILE A 169 25.07 3.08 -9.80
N ASN A 170 24.31 2.22 -10.48
CA ASN A 170 23.65 2.51 -11.75
C ASN A 170 22.37 1.69 -11.94
N GLU A 171 21.78 1.71 -13.14
CA GLU A 171 20.52 1.01 -13.43
C GLU A 171 20.55 -0.51 -13.22
N TYR A 172 21.73 -1.12 -13.16
CA TYR A 172 21.91 -2.53 -12.84
C TYR A 172 21.75 -2.85 -11.35
N ASP A 173 21.64 -1.84 -10.48
CA ASP A 173 21.43 -1.99 -9.03
C ASP A 173 19.97 -1.80 -8.61
N MET A 174 19.07 -1.65 -9.58
CA MET A 174 17.64 -1.70 -9.34
C MET A 174 17.13 -3.14 -9.42
N THR A 175 16.18 -3.50 -8.56
CA THR A 175 15.66 -4.87 -8.48
C THR A 175 14.18 -4.91 -8.12
N TYR A 176 13.49 -5.97 -8.55
CA TYR A 176 12.18 -6.36 -8.01
C TYR A 176 12.29 -7.13 -6.68
N GLU A 177 13.45 -7.74 -6.41
CA GLU A 177 13.77 -8.53 -5.21
C GLU A 177 14.24 -7.65 -4.04
N ASN A 178 13.58 -6.51 -3.83
CA ASN A 178 13.93 -5.51 -2.83
C ASN A 178 13.32 -5.76 -1.43
N GLY A 179 12.56 -6.85 -1.26
CA GLY A 179 11.90 -7.21 0.00
C GLY A 179 10.60 -6.45 0.32
N LEU A 180 10.17 -5.53 -0.55
CA LEU A 180 8.88 -4.86 -0.41
C LEU A 180 7.73 -5.76 -0.89
N ASN A 181 6.54 -5.53 -0.36
CA ASN A 181 5.31 -6.12 -0.90
C ASN A 181 4.90 -5.44 -2.21
N SER A 182 4.00 -6.06 -2.97
CA SER A 182 3.33 -5.39 -4.09
C SER A 182 2.56 -4.16 -3.63
N THR A 183 2.39 -3.17 -4.50
CA THR A 183 1.46 -2.05 -4.25
C THR A 183 -0.01 -2.48 -4.30
N ASN A 184 -0.28 -3.65 -4.89
CA ASN A 184 -1.60 -4.28 -4.86
C ASN A 184 -1.70 -5.14 -3.59
N PRO A 185 -2.70 -4.92 -2.72
CA PRO A 185 -2.78 -5.69 -1.50
C PRO A 185 -3.02 -7.17 -1.71
N GLU A 186 -2.22 -7.99 -1.03
CA GLU A 186 -2.42 -9.44 -1.05
C GLU A 186 -3.36 -9.92 0.04
N LEU A 187 -3.55 -9.15 1.12
CA LEU A 187 -4.41 -9.52 2.24
C LEU A 187 -5.52 -8.48 2.43
N VAL A 188 -6.77 -8.92 2.41
CA VAL A 188 -7.94 -8.10 2.75
C VAL A 188 -8.76 -8.85 3.78
N TYR A 189 -9.16 -8.18 4.85
CA TYR A 189 -9.93 -8.81 5.91
C TYR A 189 -10.95 -7.84 6.51
N GLY A 190 -11.97 -8.40 7.13
CA GLY A 190 -12.99 -7.64 7.84
C GLY A 190 -13.51 -8.45 9.00
N PHE A 191 -13.94 -7.75 10.06
CA PHE A 191 -14.60 -8.39 11.18
C PHE A 191 -15.53 -7.42 11.88
N GLY A 192 -16.56 -7.96 12.52
CA GLY A 192 -17.54 -7.13 13.21
C GLY A 192 -18.33 -7.90 14.25
N LEU A 193 -18.98 -7.13 15.11
CA LEU A 193 -19.81 -7.62 16.20
C LEU A 193 -21.13 -6.86 16.17
N ASN A 194 -22.23 -7.59 16.23
CA ASN A 194 -23.58 -7.07 16.38
C ASN A 194 -24.18 -7.60 17.68
N LEU A 195 -24.87 -6.72 18.39
CA LEU A 195 -25.56 -6.98 19.65
C LEU A 195 -27.00 -6.52 19.51
N GLU A 196 -27.95 -7.33 19.98
CA GLU A 196 -29.36 -6.95 20.09
C GLU A 196 -29.88 -7.32 21.48
N TYR A 197 -30.52 -6.38 22.17
CA TYR A 197 -31.11 -6.59 23.49
C TYR A 197 -32.37 -5.75 23.67
N LYS A 198 -33.54 -6.39 23.74
CA LYS A 198 -34.85 -5.76 24.02
C LYS A 198 -35.12 -4.50 23.19
N GLY A 199 -34.85 -4.55 21.89
CA GLY A 199 -35.03 -3.43 20.96
C GLY A 199 -33.79 -2.55 20.79
N PHE A 200 -32.85 -2.52 21.74
CA PHE A 200 -31.55 -1.91 21.50
C PHE A 200 -30.73 -2.76 20.55
N PHE A 201 -30.07 -2.14 19.59
CA PHE A 201 -29.07 -2.80 18.76
C PHE A 201 -27.81 -1.95 18.68
N ALA A 202 -26.68 -2.62 18.54
CA ALA A 202 -25.39 -2.00 18.30
C ALA A 202 -24.55 -2.88 17.36
N GLY A 203 -23.85 -2.27 16.42
CA GLY A 203 -22.99 -2.93 15.45
C GLY A 203 -21.67 -2.21 15.32
N ILE A 204 -20.58 -2.96 15.23
CA ILE A 204 -19.26 -2.44 14.92
C ILE A 204 -18.63 -3.27 13.80
N PHE A 205 -17.99 -2.61 12.84
CA PHE A 205 -17.32 -3.26 11.73
C PHE A 205 -15.98 -2.63 11.42
N PHE A 206 -14.96 -3.49 11.35
CA PHE A 206 -13.60 -3.16 10.98
C PHE A 206 -13.29 -3.75 9.61
N GLN A 207 -12.52 -3.00 8.82
CA GLN A 207 -11.98 -3.44 7.55
C GLN A 207 -10.48 -3.20 7.56
N GLY A 208 -9.70 -4.19 7.14
CA GLY A 208 -8.26 -4.09 7.08
C GLY A 208 -7.68 -4.58 5.76
N VAL A 209 -6.49 -4.07 5.47
CA VAL A 209 -5.69 -4.41 4.32
C VAL A 209 -4.27 -4.67 4.81
N GLY A 210 -3.61 -5.69 4.26
CA GLY A 210 -2.25 -6.05 4.62
C GLY A 210 -1.43 -6.53 3.43
N LYS A 211 -0.13 -6.74 3.66
CA LYS A 211 0.84 -7.18 2.64
C LYS A 211 0.79 -6.29 1.40
N THR A 212 0.93 -4.99 1.64
CA THR A 212 1.02 -3.98 0.59
C THR A 212 2.05 -2.93 0.96
N THR A 213 2.56 -2.20 -0.02
CA THR A 213 3.46 -1.07 0.20
C THR A 213 2.97 0.18 -0.50
N VAL A 214 3.31 1.33 0.07
CA VAL A 214 3.03 2.64 -0.51
C VAL A 214 4.33 3.39 -0.76
N ASN A 215 4.48 3.92 -1.97
CA ASN A 215 5.54 4.82 -2.35
C ASN A 215 5.16 6.26 -1.98
N LEU A 216 5.84 6.81 -0.97
CA LEU A 216 5.63 8.19 -0.55
C LEU A 216 6.04 9.19 -1.64
N MET A 217 6.97 8.80 -2.51
CA MET A 217 7.56 9.59 -3.60
C MET A 217 6.95 9.31 -4.97
N SER A 218 5.70 8.81 -5.03
CA SER A 218 5.03 8.58 -6.33
C SER A 218 4.92 9.85 -7.19
N ASN A 219 4.88 11.05 -6.59
CA ASN A 219 5.10 12.31 -7.28
C ASN A 219 5.98 13.22 -6.40
N SER A 220 7.27 13.30 -6.75
CA SER A 220 8.27 14.04 -6.00
C SER A 220 7.92 15.53 -5.83
N ASN A 221 7.19 16.14 -6.76
CA ASN A 221 6.77 17.54 -6.68
C ASN A 221 5.82 17.87 -5.52
N TYR A 222 5.13 16.86 -4.96
CA TYR A 222 4.16 17.05 -3.88
C TYR A 222 4.67 16.58 -2.51
N PHE A 223 5.82 15.92 -2.47
CA PHE A 223 6.37 15.33 -1.25
C PHE A 223 7.76 15.87 -0.91
N MET A 224 8.69 15.89 -1.88
CA MET A 224 10.04 16.40 -1.64
C MET A 224 10.02 17.94 -1.53
N PRO A 225 10.47 18.52 -0.40
CA PRO A 225 10.55 19.98 -0.25
C PRO A 225 11.54 20.60 -1.26
N PHE A 226 11.25 21.84 -1.67
CA PHE A 226 12.13 22.69 -2.49
C PHE A 226 12.60 22.12 -3.84
N ILE A 227 11.97 21.04 -4.34
CA ILE A 227 12.29 20.46 -5.65
C ILE A 227 12.09 21.44 -6.82
N ARG A 228 11.22 22.46 -6.64
CA ARG A 228 10.99 23.56 -7.59
C ARG A 228 11.74 24.85 -7.21
N GLY A 229 12.73 24.76 -6.32
CA GLY A 229 13.41 25.89 -5.70
C GLY A 229 12.81 26.28 -4.35
N VAL A 230 13.56 27.07 -3.57
CA VAL A 230 13.18 27.53 -2.22
C VAL A 230 11.88 28.34 -2.21
N GLU A 231 11.63 29.10 -3.28
CA GLU A 231 10.40 29.90 -3.46
C GLU A 231 9.30 29.15 -4.24
N GLY A 232 9.57 27.91 -4.67
CA GLY A 232 8.73 27.16 -5.61
C GLY A 232 7.52 26.47 -4.99
N GLY A 233 7.36 26.49 -3.66
CA GLY A 233 6.22 25.93 -2.97
C GLY A 233 6.41 25.79 -1.45
N SER A 234 5.31 25.50 -0.74
CA SER A 234 5.34 25.24 0.69
C SER A 234 5.88 23.85 1.00
N ALA A 235 6.76 23.75 2.00
CA ALA A 235 7.14 22.48 2.60
C ALA A 235 6.07 22.00 3.59
N ARG A 236 5.90 20.70 3.72
CA ARG A 236 5.04 20.12 4.76
C ARG A 236 5.79 20.08 6.10
N MET A 237 5.06 19.99 7.22
CA MET A 237 5.69 19.94 8.56
C MET A 237 6.61 18.74 8.72
N GLU A 238 6.41 17.66 7.97
CA GLU A 238 7.25 16.47 8.03
C GLU A 238 8.66 16.71 7.50
N ALA A 239 8.90 17.80 6.76
CA ALA A 239 10.25 18.24 6.40
C ALA A 239 11.10 18.60 7.64
N LEU A 240 10.49 18.77 8.81
CA LEU A 240 11.23 18.91 10.08
C LEU A 240 12.00 17.62 10.43
N SER A 241 11.52 16.44 10.02
CA SER A 241 12.25 15.18 10.16
C SER A 241 13.21 15.00 8.98
N HIS A 242 14.39 15.62 9.09
CA HIS A 242 15.40 15.61 8.04
C HIS A 242 16.81 15.42 8.61
N TRP A 243 17.71 14.92 7.78
CA TRP A 243 19.13 14.88 8.11
C TRP A 243 19.70 16.29 8.28
N SER A 244 20.53 16.48 9.30
CA SER A 244 21.24 17.73 9.58
C SER A 244 22.73 17.46 9.81
N ALA A 245 23.58 18.37 9.35
CA ALA A 245 25.02 18.32 9.56
C ALA A 245 25.42 18.41 11.05
N ASP A 246 24.54 18.95 11.91
CA ASP A 246 24.77 19.01 13.36
C ASP A 246 24.69 17.63 14.02
N ASN A 247 24.02 16.67 13.38
CA ASN A 247 23.95 15.27 13.81
C ASN A 247 24.17 14.34 12.61
N PRO A 248 25.42 14.26 12.10
CA PRO A 248 25.71 13.71 10.77
C PRO A 248 25.56 12.19 10.68
N TYR A 249 25.44 11.49 11.82
CA TYR A 249 25.21 10.05 11.90
C TYR A 249 23.74 9.68 12.11
N ASN A 250 22.82 10.66 12.14
CA ASN A 250 21.39 10.36 12.30
C ASN A 250 20.83 9.69 11.04
N GLN A 251 20.38 8.45 11.21
CA GLN A 251 19.73 7.65 10.16
C GLN A 251 18.21 7.63 10.31
N ASP A 252 17.69 8.03 11.48
CA ASP A 252 16.25 7.99 11.79
C ASP A 252 15.58 9.31 11.42
N VAL A 253 15.47 9.54 10.11
CA VAL A 253 14.87 10.74 9.53
C VAL A 253 14.00 10.37 8.33
N LEU A 254 12.93 11.13 8.09
CA LEU A 254 12.09 10.91 6.92
C LEU A 254 12.78 11.39 5.65
N TYR A 255 13.33 12.60 5.68
CA TYR A 255 14.03 13.20 4.55
C TYR A 255 15.54 13.02 4.69
N PRO A 256 16.23 12.54 3.63
CA PRO A 256 17.68 12.64 3.55
C PRO A 256 18.08 14.12 3.50
N ARG A 257 19.37 14.41 3.31
CA ARG A 257 19.87 15.77 3.13
C ARG A 257 18.99 16.53 2.13
N ILE A 258 18.41 17.63 2.61
CA ILE A 258 17.53 18.49 1.83
C ILE A 258 18.40 19.45 1.01
N HIS A 259 18.00 19.67 -0.25
CA HIS A 259 18.66 20.57 -1.17
C HIS A 259 17.77 21.79 -1.46
N ALA A 260 18.39 22.93 -1.78
CA ALA A 260 17.67 24.14 -2.18
C ALA A 260 17.04 24.06 -3.59
N ALA A 261 17.32 22.98 -4.31
CA ALA A 261 16.80 22.66 -5.64
C ALA A 261 16.70 21.14 -5.81
N LYS A 262 16.17 20.69 -6.96
CA LYS A 262 16.07 19.27 -7.31
C LYS A 262 17.44 18.59 -7.27
N PHE A 263 17.55 17.51 -6.49
CA PHE A 263 18.68 16.61 -6.48
C PHE A 263 18.21 15.19 -6.78
N ASP A 264 18.50 14.70 -7.99
CA ASP A 264 17.92 13.47 -8.54
C ASP A 264 18.23 12.23 -7.69
N HIS A 265 19.46 12.12 -7.19
CA HIS A 265 19.92 10.97 -6.42
C HIS A 265 19.05 10.65 -5.19
N ASN A 266 18.59 11.68 -4.46
CA ASN A 266 17.76 11.49 -3.27
C ASN A 266 16.27 11.29 -3.61
N ILE A 267 15.84 11.45 -4.87
CA ILE A 267 14.45 11.23 -5.28
C ILE A 267 14.26 9.97 -6.14
N GLU A 268 15.34 9.24 -6.42
CA GLU A 268 15.27 7.96 -7.11
C GLU A 268 14.35 6.98 -6.38
N LYS A 269 13.71 6.09 -7.15
CA LYS A 269 12.86 5.04 -6.58
C LYS A 269 13.74 4.10 -5.77
N SER A 270 13.55 4.07 -4.45
CA SER A 270 14.31 3.21 -3.56
C SER A 270 13.46 2.76 -2.38
N THR A 271 13.88 1.69 -1.70
CA THR A 271 13.22 1.19 -0.47
C THR A 271 13.09 2.25 0.61
N TRP A 272 13.94 3.29 0.61
CA TRP A 272 13.85 4.46 1.49
C TRP A 272 12.48 5.15 1.44
N TRP A 273 11.85 5.18 0.26
CA TRP A 273 10.59 5.89 0.02
C TRP A 273 9.35 5.04 0.14
N TYR A 274 9.51 3.74 0.39
CA TYR A 274 8.39 2.83 0.58
C TYR A 274 8.06 2.67 2.06
N ARG A 275 6.77 2.59 2.38
CA ARG A 275 6.25 2.28 3.72
C ARG A 275 5.32 1.10 3.64
N ASP A 276 5.13 0.43 4.78
CA ASP A 276 4.07 -0.56 4.93
C ASP A 276 2.71 0.14 4.74
N GLY A 277 1.97 -0.30 3.73
CA GLY A 277 0.65 0.25 3.42
C GLY A 277 -0.48 -0.50 4.12
N SER A 278 -0.16 -1.41 5.05
CA SER A 278 -1.15 -2.13 5.84
C SER A 278 -1.88 -1.18 6.78
N PHE A 279 -3.19 -1.37 6.92
CA PHE A 279 -4.01 -0.57 7.82
C PHE A 279 -5.25 -1.34 8.31
N LEU A 280 -5.80 -0.90 9.44
CA LEU A 280 -7.11 -1.27 9.96
C LEU A 280 -7.97 -0.02 10.05
N ARG A 281 -9.22 -0.08 9.59
CA ARG A 281 -10.18 1.01 9.67
C ARG A 281 -11.41 0.59 10.46
N LEU A 282 -11.83 1.42 11.41
CA LEU A 282 -13.17 1.37 11.99
C LEU A 282 -14.16 1.91 10.95
N LYS A 283 -14.68 1.01 10.13
CA LYS A 283 -15.44 1.36 8.93
C LYS A 283 -16.83 1.83 9.30
N ASN A 284 -17.53 1.08 10.17
CA ASN A 284 -18.88 1.42 10.61
C ASN A 284 -19.04 1.18 12.11
N VAL A 285 -19.73 2.11 12.77
CA VAL A 285 -20.34 1.91 14.09
C VAL A 285 -21.80 2.28 13.95
N GLU A 286 -22.70 1.49 14.51
CA GLU A 286 -24.11 1.79 14.55
C GLU A 286 -24.65 1.46 15.93
N PHE A 287 -25.57 2.28 16.43
CA PHE A 287 -26.38 1.93 17.59
C PHE A 287 -27.73 2.61 17.49
N GLY A 288 -28.74 1.98 18.06
CA GLY A 288 -30.09 2.49 17.99
C GLY A 288 -31.08 1.68 18.79
N TYR A 289 -32.35 2.02 18.59
CA TYR A 289 -33.48 1.36 19.23
C TYR A 289 -34.59 1.11 18.21
N GLU A 290 -35.02 -0.14 18.14
CA GLU A 290 -36.20 -0.58 17.42
C GLU A 290 -37.36 -0.73 18.40
N PHE A 291 -38.45 -0.02 18.13
CA PHE A 291 -39.62 -0.02 18.99
C PHE A 291 -40.44 -1.30 18.81
N SER A 292 -40.99 -1.81 19.91
CA SER A 292 -41.79 -3.04 19.86
C SER A 292 -43.07 -2.84 19.03
N LYS A 293 -43.48 -3.89 18.33
CA LYS A 293 -44.70 -3.89 17.50
C LYS A 293 -45.95 -3.48 18.29
N ASP A 294 -46.05 -3.90 19.55
CA ASP A 294 -47.19 -3.56 20.40
C ASP A 294 -47.28 -2.07 20.73
N MET A 295 -46.15 -1.39 20.87
CA MET A 295 -46.11 0.05 21.11
C MET A 295 -46.55 0.82 19.85
N ILE A 296 -46.02 0.45 18.69
CA ILE A 296 -46.20 1.22 17.45
C ILE A 296 -47.49 0.88 16.70
N LYS A 297 -48.09 -0.28 16.97
CA LYS A 297 -49.40 -0.66 16.39
C LYS A 297 -50.51 0.34 16.73
N LYS A 298 -50.45 0.97 17.92
CA LYS A 298 -51.37 2.05 18.31
C LYS A 298 -51.24 3.29 17.43
N MET A 299 -50.07 3.51 16.86
CA MET A 299 -49.75 4.63 15.96
C MET A 299 -49.97 4.29 14.49
N ARG A 300 -50.53 3.11 14.16
CA ARG A 300 -50.72 2.60 12.78
C ARG A 300 -49.40 2.55 11.99
N MET A 301 -48.34 2.10 12.65
CA MET A 301 -47.01 1.90 12.04
C MET A 301 -46.64 0.41 12.08
N THR A 302 -45.89 -0.04 11.08
CA THR A 302 -45.36 -1.41 10.95
C THR A 302 -43.90 -1.51 11.39
N ASN A 303 -43.11 -0.42 11.26
CA ASN A 303 -41.73 -0.32 11.73
C ASN A 303 -41.43 1.09 12.26
N LEU A 304 -40.67 1.19 13.35
CA LEU A 304 -40.14 2.44 13.87
C LEU A 304 -38.75 2.16 14.48
N ARG A 305 -37.72 2.77 13.91
CA ARG A 305 -36.33 2.60 14.33
C ARG A 305 -35.62 3.95 14.38
N LEU A 306 -34.99 4.26 15.51
CA LEU A 306 -34.11 5.40 15.67
C LEU A 306 -32.66 4.89 15.73
N TYR A 307 -31.76 5.49 14.97
CA TYR A 307 -30.37 5.04 14.93
C TYR A 307 -29.39 6.20 14.75
N VAL A 308 -28.17 5.94 15.20
CA VAL A 308 -27.00 6.76 14.95
C VAL A 308 -25.95 5.86 14.29
N GLN A 309 -25.45 6.29 13.14
CA GLN A 309 -24.44 5.57 12.37
C GLN A 309 -23.23 6.47 12.16
N GLY A 310 -22.05 5.94 12.48
CA GLY A 310 -20.75 6.55 12.18
C GLY A 310 -20.02 5.74 11.11
N THR A 311 -19.44 6.43 10.11
CA THR A 311 -18.66 5.79 9.03
C THR A 311 -17.25 6.38 8.93
N ASN A 312 -16.24 5.56 8.66
CA ASN A 312 -14.82 5.93 8.54
C ASN A 312 -14.29 6.68 9.77
N LEU A 313 -14.57 6.18 10.97
CA LEU A 313 -14.35 6.93 12.22
C LEU A 313 -12.88 6.98 12.68
N ALA A 314 -12.12 5.91 12.43
CA ALA A 314 -10.73 5.80 12.82
C ALA A 314 -9.96 4.90 11.86
N VAL A 315 -8.66 5.17 11.70
CA VAL A 315 -7.72 4.35 10.91
C VAL A 315 -6.42 4.18 11.69
N TRP A 316 -5.89 2.96 11.68
CA TRP A 316 -4.62 2.58 12.26
C TRP A 316 -3.71 2.06 11.14
N ASP A 317 -2.69 2.83 10.77
CA ASP A 317 -1.78 2.56 9.66
C ASP A 317 -0.33 2.91 10.00
N ASN A 318 0.62 2.55 9.14
CA ASN A 318 2.04 2.87 9.27
C ASN A 318 2.52 4.06 8.41
N ILE A 319 1.64 4.62 7.57
CA ILE A 319 1.98 5.74 6.67
C ILE A 319 1.98 7.05 7.44
N LYS A 320 0.98 7.29 8.32
CA LYS A 320 0.82 8.46 9.20
C LYS A 320 0.76 9.84 8.54
N LEU A 321 0.94 9.91 7.23
CA LEU A 321 1.03 11.15 6.44
C LEU A 321 -0.27 11.49 5.71
N TRP A 322 -1.02 10.47 5.27
CA TRP A 322 -2.32 10.60 4.61
C TRP A 322 -3.14 9.33 4.80
N ASP A 323 -4.41 9.37 4.40
CA ASP A 323 -5.28 8.21 4.46
C ASP A 323 -4.69 7.06 3.60
N PRO A 324 -4.39 5.88 4.20
CA PRO A 324 -3.69 4.79 3.52
C PRO A 324 -4.46 4.20 2.32
N GLU A 325 -5.79 4.39 2.24
CA GLU A 325 -6.58 3.96 1.08
C GLU A 325 -6.26 4.76 -0.19
N LEU A 326 -5.62 5.93 -0.06
CA LEU A 326 -5.14 6.70 -1.21
C LEU A 326 -3.95 6.02 -1.92
N GLY A 327 -3.25 5.11 -1.22
CA GLY A 327 -2.08 4.41 -1.74
C GLY A 327 -1.04 5.37 -2.30
N ASN A 328 -0.58 5.09 -3.53
CA ASN A 328 0.42 5.89 -4.24
C ASN A 328 -0.14 7.19 -4.87
N SER A 329 -1.42 7.50 -4.71
CA SER A 329 -2.08 8.59 -5.44
C SER A 329 -1.45 9.95 -5.14
N ASN A 330 -0.68 10.49 -6.10
CA ASN A 330 -0.06 11.82 -6.06
C ASN A 330 0.64 12.16 -4.73
N SER A 331 1.27 11.17 -4.07
CA SER A 331 1.94 11.39 -2.78
C SER A 331 1.03 12.03 -1.71
N GLY A 332 -0.21 11.54 -1.62
CA GLY A 332 -1.20 12.01 -0.64
C GLY A 332 -1.88 13.34 -0.99
N ALA A 333 -1.78 13.83 -2.23
CA ALA A 333 -2.41 15.09 -2.65
C ALA A 333 -3.93 15.02 -2.88
N LYS A 334 -4.58 13.90 -2.54
CA LYS A 334 -6.04 13.73 -2.61
C LYS A 334 -6.63 13.83 -1.20
N TYR A 335 -7.83 14.41 -1.07
CA TYR A 335 -8.50 14.49 0.22
C TYR A 335 -8.78 13.08 0.80
N PRO A 336 -8.58 12.89 2.12
CA PRO A 336 -8.88 11.65 2.80
C PRO A 336 -10.40 11.41 2.86
N LEU A 337 -10.78 10.19 3.22
CA LEU A 337 -12.18 9.88 3.50
C LEU A 337 -12.64 10.60 4.78
N GLY A 338 -13.72 11.36 4.67
CA GLY A 338 -14.30 12.07 5.81
C GLY A 338 -15.00 11.10 6.77
N ALA A 339 -14.80 11.31 8.07
CA ALA A 339 -15.63 10.71 9.10
C ALA A 339 -17.04 11.34 9.05
N THR A 340 -18.08 10.51 8.99
CA THR A 340 -19.47 10.97 8.92
C THR A 340 -20.26 10.36 10.07
N TRP A 341 -21.09 11.19 10.71
CA TRP A 341 -22.11 10.75 11.66
C TRP A 341 -23.49 11.08 11.09
N THR A 342 -24.39 10.11 11.12
CA THR A 342 -25.76 10.23 10.62
C THR A 342 -26.72 9.82 11.72
N VAL A 343 -27.71 10.66 11.97
CA VAL A 343 -28.85 10.33 12.84
C VAL A 343 -30.04 10.08 11.92
N GLY A 344 -30.67 8.91 12.05
CA GLY A 344 -31.75 8.48 11.18
C GLY A 344 -32.97 7.99 11.96
N LEU A 345 -34.14 8.25 11.38
CA LEU A 345 -35.42 7.72 11.83
C LEU A 345 -36.03 6.96 10.64
N GLU A 346 -36.24 5.66 10.82
CA GLU A 346 -36.90 4.80 9.84
C GLU A 346 -38.33 4.54 10.30
N VAL A 347 -39.31 4.85 9.44
CA VAL A 347 -40.75 4.67 9.72
C VAL A 347 -41.39 3.94 8.55
N SER A 348 -42.17 2.90 8.84
CA SER A 348 -43.02 2.21 7.87
C SER A 348 -44.47 2.16 8.38
N PHE A 349 -45.43 2.29 7.47
CA PHE A 349 -46.87 2.35 7.77
C PHE A 349 -47.57 1.02 7.50
#